data_AF-A0A933GNQ1-F1
#
_entry.id   AF-A0A933GNQ1-F1
#
_cell.length_a   1.000
_cell.length_b   1.000
_cell.length_c   1.000
_cell.angle_alpha   90.00
_cell.angle_beta   90.00
_cell.angle_gamma   90.00
#
_symmetry.space_group_name_H-M   'P 1'
#
loop_
_entity.id
_entity.type
_entity.pdbx_description
1 polymer ?
#
loop_
_entity_poly.entity_id
_entity_poly.type
_entity_poly.pdbx_seq_one_letter_code
_entity_poly.pdbx_strand_id
1 'polypeptide(L)'
;INGVGQKLVQLSEPRSFSYHFKVLDTEEENAFALPGGYIYITRGLLTYLNSEAQLAGILGHEIGHAASRHAAEMLTKSLGYQFLTLGALAAGATGGGNAGNLAIVISAMSQQILLGYGRENELQADELGMLYAVKAGYGPKGIVEFMRTLKKKEKLKAIEYHAFMASHPDTTVRVMKLEDMAESYESRQGNYKTRSKEFKDQLNGLTYGPKWDDKKIRIVIAHKGETLRDIAEKTMGNPVKAWNLALLNGLREDSPLEEGQLIKTIADTN
;
A
#
# COMPACT_ATOMS: atom_id res chain seq x y z
N ILE A 1 0.21 11.56 -2.22
CA ILE A 1 -0.44 10.45 -2.98
C ILE A 1 -0.64 10.80 -4.45
N ASN A 2 -1.57 11.69 -4.83
CA ASN A 2 -1.87 11.95 -6.25
C ASN A 2 -0.63 12.31 -7.09
N GLY A 3 0.28 13.16 -6.56
CA GLY A 3 1.53 13.49 -7.27
C GLY A 3 2.42 12.27 -7.58
N VAL A 4 2.55 11.33 -6.63
CA VAL A 4 3.30 10.08 -6.83
C VAL A 4 2.57 9.20 -7.84
N GLY A 5 1.28 8.97 -7.65
CA GLY A 5 0.47 8.13 -8.54
C GLY A 5 0.47 8.61 -9.99
N GLN A 6 0.26 9.90 -10.23
CA GLN A 6 0.25 10.45 -11.59
C GLN A 6 1.63 10.36 -12.26
N LYS A 7 2.72 10.49 -11.49
CA LYS A 7 4.08 10.29 -12.01
C LYS A 7 4.29 8.86 -12.52
N LEU A 8 3.76 7.87 -11.80
CA LEU A 8 3.83 6.46 -12.19
C LEU A 8 2.94 6.15 -13.40
N VAL A 9 1.73 6.72 -13.47
CA VAL A 9 0.81 6.52 -14.60
C VAL A 9 1.42 6.98 -15.92
N GLN A 10 2.21 8.06 -15.92
CA GLN A 10 2.95 8.50 -17.11
C GLN A 10 3.95 7.45 -17.63
N LEU A 11 4.35 6.51 -16.78
CA LEU A 11 5.32 5.45 -17.11
C LEU A 11 4.64 4.09 -17.32
N SER A 12 3.34 4.00 -17.03
CA SER A 12 2.52 2.83 -17.32
C SER A 12 2.03 2.88 -18.77
N GLU A 13 2.24 1.79 -19.50
CA GLU A 13 1.70 1.58 -20.84
C GLU A 13 1.05 0.20 -20.90
N PRO A 14 -0.13 0.05 -21.54
CA PRO A 14 -0.96 1.10 -22.15
C PRO A 14 -1.80 1.89 -21.12
N ARG A 15 -1.94 3.20 -21.33
CA ARG A 15 -2.80 4.06 -20.49
C ARG A 15 -4.26 3.94 -20.93
N SER A 16 -4.94 2.91 -20.43
CA SER A 16 -6.33 2.61 -20.82
C SER A 16 -7.39 3.46 -20.11
N PHE A 17 -7.03 4.18 -19.05
CA PHE A 17 -7.99 4.87 -18.16
C PHE A 17 -7.46 6.22 -17.68
N SER A 18 -8.37 7.08 -17.21
CA SER A 18 -8.01 8.23 -16.38
C SER A 18 -7.84 7.75 -14.94
N TYR A 19 -6.64 7.95 -14.37
CA TYR A 19 -6.33 7.43 -13.04
C TYR A 19 -6.68 8.43 -11.94
N HIS A 20 -7.32 7.93 -10.89
CA HIS A 20 -7.73 8.69 -9.72
C HIS A 20 -7.19 8.03 -8.45
N PHE A 21 -6.54 8.81 -7.58
CA PHE A 21 -5.97 8.30 -6.34
C PHE A 21 -6.69 8.89 -5.14
N LYS A 22 -7.12 8.04 -4.21
CA LYS A 22 -7.79 8.47 -2.98
C LYS A 22 -7.25 7.76 -1.75
N VAL A 23 -7.23 8.49 -0.64
CA VAL A 23 -6.97 7.92 0.69
C VAL A 23 -8.31 7.63 1.35
N LEU A 24 -8.47 6.41 1.87
CA LEU A 24 -9.66 6.01 2.62
C LEU A 24 -9.45 6.21 4.12
N ASP A 25 -10.46 6.81 4.75
CA ASP A 25 -10.47 7.15 6.17
C ASP A 25 -10.83 5.93 7.02
N THR A 26 -9.94 4.94 7.05
CA THR A 26 -10.10 3.69 7.80
C THR A 26 -8.77 3.18 8.32
N GLU A 27 -8.81 2.46 9.45
CA GLU A 27 -7.66 1.80 10.06
C GLU A 27 -7.32 0.47 9.39
N GLU A 28 -8.24 -0.05 8.55
CA GLU A 28 -7.97 -1.20 7.69
C GLU A 28 -6.68 -0.99 6.91
N GLU A 29 -5.93 -2.04 6.68
CA GLU A 29 -4.63 -1.98 6.00
C GLU A 29 -4.78 -2.54 4.60
N ASN A 30 -5.12 -1.66 3.65
CA ASN A 30 -5.34 -2.08 2.29
C ASN A 30 -4.98 -1.01 1.25
N ALA A 31 -4.69 -1.48 0.04
CA ALA A 31 -4.64 -0.72 -1.19
C ALA A 31 -5.25 -1.58 -2.28
N PHE A 32 -6.03 -0.98 -3.18
CA PHE A 32 -6.67 -1.73 -4.26
C PHE A 32 -7.02 -0.82 -5.43
N ALA A 33 -6.96 -1.40 -6.63
CA ALA A 33 -7.51 -0.82 -7.85
C ALA A 33 -8.95 -1.29 -8.13
N LEU A 34 -9.82 -0.36 -8.50
CA LEU A 34 -11.12 -0.64 -9.11
C LEU A 34 -11.07 -0.39 -10.63
N PRO A 35 -11.92 -1.05 -11.43
CA PRO A 35 -12.10 -0.75 -12.85
C PRO A 35 -12.30 0.74 -13.12
N GLY A 36 -11.75 1.22 -14.24
CA GLY A 36 -11.84 2.62 -14.63
C GLY A 36 -10.72 3.53 -14.07
N GLY A 37 -9.70 2.96 -13.43
CA GLY A 37 -8.49 3.70 -13.02
C GLY A 37 -8.54 4.28 -11.60
N TYR A 38 -9.49 3.85 -10.77
CA TYR A 38 -9.57 4.30 -9.37
C TYR A 38 -8.65 3.45 -8.49
N ILE A 39 -7.70 4.10 -7.81
CA ILE A 39 -6.77 3.47 -6.88
C ILE A 39 -6.98 4.05 -5.50
N TYR A 40 -7.19 3.16 -4.53
CA TYR A 40 -7.42 3.51 -3.15
C TYR A 40 -6.27 2.99 -2.29
N ILE A 41 -5.93 3.76 -1.26
CA ILE A 41 -5.03 3.34 -0.18
C ILE A 41 -5.63 3.79 1.14
N THR A 42 -5.57 2.97 2.17
CA THR A 42 -6.13 3.32 3.48
C THR A 42 -5.12 4.08 4.33
N ARG A 43 -5.63 4.86 5.31
CA ARG A 43 -4.77 5.47 6.34
C ARG A 43 -4.03 4.41 7.16
N GLY A 44 -4.69 3.29 7.46
CA GLY A 44 -4.05 2.13 8.10
C GLY A 44 -2.78 1.70 7.38
N LEU A 45 -2.86 1.46 6.06
CA LEU A 45 -1.69 1.02 5.27
C LEU A 45 -0.59 2.09 5.22
N LEU A 46 -0.97 3.37 5.06
CA LEU A 46 -0.02 4.49 5.04
C LEU A 46 0.87 4.54 6.28
N THR A 47 0.35 4.13 7.45
CA THR A 47 1.15 4.13 8.69
C THR A 47 2.32 3.15 8.68
N TYR A 48 2.30 2.14 7.82
CA TYR A 48 3.39 1.17 7.69
C TYR A 48 4.45 1.56 6.66
N LEU A 49 4.18 2.60 5.84
CA LEU A 49 5.12 3.07 4.83
C LEU A 49 6.14 4.03 5.45
N ASN A 50 7.42 3.85 5.13
CA ASN A 50 8.52 4.62 5.70
C ASN A 50 9.20 5.54 4.70
N SER A 51 8.78 5.52 3.43
CA SER A 51 9.33 6.37 2.38
C SER A 51 8.37 6.56 1.20
N GLU A 52 8.59 7.63 0.42
CA GLU A 52 7.84 7.86 -0.83
C GLU A 52 8.12 6.74 -1.85
N ALA A 53 9.30 6.11 -1.80
CA ALA A 53 9.62 4.95 -2.65
C ALA A 53 8.80 3.71 -2.29
N GLN A 54 8.52 3.44 -1.00
CA GLN A 54 7.61 2.36 -0.60
C GLN A 54 6.18 2.64 -1.10
N LEU A 55 5.71 3.88 -0.94
CA LEU A 55 4.42 4.31 -1.51
C LEU A 55 4.40 4.15 -3.03
N ALA A 56 5.46 4.53 -3.73
CA ALA A 56 5.55 4.40 -5.18
C ALA A 56 5.50 2.93 -5.63
N GLY A 57 6.13 2.02 -4.88
CA GLY A 57 6.03 0.58 -5.11
C GLY A 57 4.59 0.09 -5.04
N ILE A 58 3.86 0.42 -3.97
CA ILE A 58 2.47 -0.01 -3.77
C ILE A 58 1.54 0.60 -4.82
N LEU A 59 1.63 1.91 -5.07
CA LEU A 59 0.81 2.53 -6.11
C LEU A 59 1.16 1.98 -7.49
N GLY A 60 2.44 1.70 -7.75
CA GLY A 60 2.90 1.06 -8.97
C GLY A 60 2.28 -0.34 -9.16
N HIS A 61 2.23 -1.13 -8.09
CA HIS A 61 1.58 -2.45 -8.06
C HIS A 61 0.10 -2.36 -8.44
N GLU A 62 -0.65 -1.44 -7.82
CA GLU A 62 -2.07 -1.23 -8.15
C GLU A 62 -2.27 -0.72 -9.59
N ILE A 63 -1.38 0.14 -10.07
CA ILE A 63 -1.37 0.57 -11.47
C ILE A 63 -1.09 -0.62 -12.39
N GLY A 64 -0.19 -1.54 -11.99
CA GLY A 64 0.08 -2.79 -12.69
C GLY A 64 -1.17 -3.64 -12.86
N HIS A 65 -1.92 -3.87 -11.79
CA HIS A 65 -3.23 -4.56 -11.86
C HIS A 65 -4.20 -3.89 -12.82
N ALA A 66 -4.31 -2.56 -12.75
CA ALA A 66 -5.20 -1.79 -13.61
C ALA A 66 -4.78 -1.84 -15.09
N ALA A 67 -3.48 -1.65 -15.37
CA ALA A 67 -2.92 -1.64 -16.72
C ALA A 67 -3.05 -3.02 -17.41
N SER A 68 -2.81 -4.10 -16.66
CA SER A 68 -2.96 -5.48 -17.13
C SER A 68 -4.39 -6.00 -17.06
N ARG A 69 -5.36 -5.19 -16.60
CA ARG A 69 -6.79 -5.54 -16.51
C ARG A 69 -7.06 -6.79 -15.66
N HIS A 70 -6.24 -7.05 -14.64
CA HIS A 70 -6.34 -8.23 -13.79
C HIS A 70 -7.72 -8.37 -13.13
N ALA A 71 -8.36 -7.25 -12.74
CA ALA A 71 -9.71 -7.28 -12.17
C ALA A 71 -10.74 -7.80 -13.17
N ALA A 72 -10.66 -7.39 -14.44
CA ALA A 72 -11.57 -7.86 -15.48
C ALA A 72 -11.33 -9.33 -15.83
N GLU A 73 -10.07 -9.75 -15.90
CA GLU A 73 -9.69 -11.15 -16.09
C GLU A 73 -10.23 -12.04 -14.97
N MET A 74 -10.02 -11.62 -13.72
CA MET A 74 -10.50 -12.31 -12.53
C MET A 74 -12.04 -12.41 -12.49
N LEU A 75 -12.74 -11.31 -12.77
CA LEU A 75 -14.21 -11.30 -12.84
C LEU A 75 -14.71 -12.21 -13.97
N THR A 76 -14.04 -12.22 -15.13
CA THR A 76 -14.38 -13.12 -16.24
C THR A 76 -14.21 -14.59 -15.83
N LYS A 77 -13.13 -14.93 -15.11
CA LYS A 77 -12.88 -16.28 -14.59
C LYS A 77 -13.92 -16.70 -13.55
N SER A 78 -14.32 -15.81 -12.65
CA SER A 78 -15.27 -16.12 -11.56
C SER A 78 -16.71 -16.21 -12.04
N LEU A 79 -17.14 -15.28 -12.92
CA LEU A 79 -18.54 -15.11 -13.29
C LEU A 79 -18.89 -15.70 -14.67
N GLY A 80 -17.89 -16.08 -15.47
CA GLY A 80 -18.08 -16.56 -16.84
C GLY A 80 -18.89 -15.56 -17.68
N TYR A 81 -19.91 -16.05 -18.41
CA TYR A 81 -20.78 -15.20 -19.23
C TYR A 81 -21.60 -14.18 -18.42
N GLN A 82 -21.79 -14.37 -17.11
CA GLN A 82 -22.50 -13.39 -16.27
C GLN A 82 -21.73 -12.06 -16.15
N PHE A 83 -20.42 -12.07 -16.40
CA PHE A 83 -19.63 -10.85 -16.48
C PHE A 83 -20.12 -9.90 -17.60
N LEU A 84 -20.56 -10.44 -18.74
CA LEU A 84 -21.11 -9.62 -19.83
C LEU A 84 -22.38 -8.88 -19.37
N THR A 85 -23.21 -9.55 -18.56
CA THR A 85 -24.39 -8.95 -17.94
C THR A 85 -24.01 -7.84 -16.97
N LEU A 86 -22.99 -8.03 -16.13
CA LEU A 86 -22.48 -6.95 -15.26
C LEU A 86 -21.93 -5.77 -16.06
N GLY A 87 -21.22 -6.02 -17.16
CA GLY A 87 -20.73 -4.98 -18.06
C GLY A 87 -21.86 -4.17 -18.69
N ALA A 88 -22.92 -4.84 -19.14
CA ALA A 88 -24.12 -4.18 -19.66
C ALA A 88 -24.85 -3.36 -18.58
N LEU A 89 -24.96 -3.87 -17.35
CA LEU A 89 -25.54 -3.16 -16.22
C LEU A 89 -24.72 -1.92 -15.84
N ALA A 90 -23.39 -2.02 -15.83
CA ALA A 90 -22.49 -0.91 -15.54
C ALA A 90 -22.57 0.19 -16.61
N ALA A 91 -22.61 -0.18 -17.90
CA ALA A 91 -22.77 0.77 -19.00
C ALA A 91 -24.14 1.47 -18.98
N GLY A 92 -25.21 0.76 -18.58
CA GLY A 92 -26.53 1.36 -18.41
C GLY A 92 -26.64 2.28 -17.19
N ALA A 93 -25.86 2.02 -16.12
CA ALA A 93 -25.88 2.83 -14.90
C ALA A 93 -25.26 4.22 -15.09
N THR A 94 -24.21 4.35 -15.90
CA THR A 94 -23.53 5.65 -16.16
C THR A 94 -24.32 6.58 -17.09
N GLY A 95 -25.35 6.07 -17.79
CA GLY A 95 -26.26 6.84 -18.65
C GLY A 95 -27.58 7.29 -18.01
N GLY A 96 -27.67 7.30 -16.68
CA GLY A 96 -28.92 7.61 -15.93
C GLY A 96 -29.66 6.37 -15.39
N GLY A 97 -28.97 5.24 -15.27
CA GLY A 97 -29.56 3.96 -14.87
C GLY A 97 -29.86 3.82 -13.38
N ASN A 98 -30.73 2.85 -13.10
CA ASN A 98 -31.30 2.53 -11.79
C ASN A 98 -30.21 2.24 -10.73
N ALA A 99 -30.29 2.90 -9.56
CA ALA A 99 -29.31 2.76 -8.48
C ALA A 99 -29.09 1.30 -8.02
N GLY A 100 -30.08 0.43 -8.20
CA GLY A 100 -29.97 -1.01 -7.95
C GLY A 100 -28.94 -1.72 -8.82
N ASN A 101 -28.77 -1.31 -10.09
CA ASN A 101 -27.79 -1.92 -10.99
C ASN A 101 -26.36 -1.58 -10.55
N LEU A 102 -26.14 -0.35 -10.09
CA LEU A 102 -24.84 0.08 -9.56
C LEU A 102 -24.49 -0.67 -8.26
N ALA A 103 -25.47 -0.89 -7.38
CA ALA A 103 -25.27 -1.65 -6.15
C ALA A 103 -24.88 -3.12 -6.42
N ILE A 104 -25.47 -3.75 -7.45
CA ILE A 104 -25.12 -5.12 -7.86
C ILE A 104 -23.66 -5.18 -8.36
N VAL A 105 -23.25 -4.22 -9.20
CA VAL A 105 -21.88 -4.13 -9.71
C VAL A 105 -20.89 -3.93 -8.57
N ILE A 106 -21.18 -3.02 -7.64
CA ILE A 106 -20.34 -2.76 -6.45
C ILE A 106 -20.24 -4.02 -5.58
N SER A 107 -21.36 -4.71 -5.35
CA SER A 107 -21.39 -5.93 -4.53
C SER A 107 -20.51 -7.03 -5.14
N ALA A 108 -20.67 -7.31 -6.45
CA ALA A 108 -19.86 -8.29 -7.17
C ALA A 108 -18.36 -7.94 -7.12
N MET A 109 -18.02 -6.66 -7.28
CA MET A 109 -16.63 -6.20 -7.17
C MET A 109 -16.07 -6.33 -5.74
N SER A 110 -16.88 -6.01 -4.72
CA SER A 110 -16.47 -6.10 -3.31
C SER A 110 -16.19 -7.53 -2.87
N GLN A 111 -17.02 -8.50 -3.28
CA GLN A 111 -16.76 -9.92 -3.05
C GLN A 111 -15.46 -10.38 -3.73
N GLN A 112 -15.14 -9.79 -4.88
CA GLN A 112 -13.96 -10.19 -5.63
C GLN A 112 -12.66 -9.63 -5.05
N ILE A 113 -12.68 -8.44 -4.43
CA ILE A 113 -11.53 -7.91 -3.65
C ILE A 113 -11.13 -8.93 -2.56
N LEU A 114 -12.09 -9.66 -1.99
CA LEU A 114 -11.83 -10.67 -0.96
C LEU A 114 -11.28 -12.00 -1.51
N LEU A 115 -11.49 -12.30 -2.79
CA LEU A 115 -11.02 -13.54 -3.42
C LEU A 115 -9.54 -13.48 -3.82
N GLY A 116 -8.99 -12.27 -3.92
CA GLY A 116 -7.59 -12.00 -4.25
C GLY A 116 -7.19 -12.37 -5.68
N TYR A 117 -6.03 -11.89 -6.12
CA TYR A 117 -5.49 -12.20 -7.44
C TYR A 117 -4.67 -13.50 -7.44
N GLY A 118 -4.60 -14.13 -8.62
CA GLY A 118 -3.74 -15.28 -8.84
C GLY A 118 -2.25 -14.92 -8.76
N ARG A 119 -1.40 -15.90 -8.46
CA ARG A 119 0.06 -15.72 -8.30
C ARG A 119 0.72 -15.03 -9.51
N GLU A 120 0.35 -15.42 -10.73
CA GLU A 120 0.90 -14.81 -11.95
C GLU A 120 0.56 -13.32 -12.07
N ASN A 121 -0.68 -12.96 -11.72
CA ASN A 121 -1.16 -11.57 -11.74
C ASN A 121 -0.42 -10.72 -10.69
N GLU A 122 -0.17 -11.28 -9.51
CA GLU A 122 0.64 -10.62 -8.48
C GLU A 122 2.10 -10.45 -8.89
N LEU A 123 2.72 -11.48 -9.48
CA LEU A 123 4.11 -11.39 -9.97
C LEU A 123 4.25 -10.36 -11.10
N GLN A 124 3.28 -10.29 -12.00
CA GLN A 124 3.27 -9.28 -13.06
C GLN A 124 3.05 -7.87 -12.50
N ALA A 125 2.15 -7.71 -11.52
CA ALA A 125 1.91 -6.42 -10.88
C ALA A 125 3.14 -5.95 -10.06
N ASP A 126 3.83 -6.86 -9.38
CA ASP A 126 5.10 -6.62 -8.68
C ASP A 126 6.19 -6.11 -9.65
N GLU A 127 6.37 -6.80 -10.77
CA GLU A 127 7.35 -6.45 -11.81
C GLU A 127 7.08 -5.05 -12.38
N LEU A 128 5.83 -4.81 -12.79
CA LEU A 128 5.40 -3.54 -13.36
C LEU A 128 5.49 -2.41 -12.33
N GLY A 129 5.07 -2.67 -11.09
CA GLY A 129 5.12 -1.69 -10.01
C GLY A 129 6.54 -1.24 -9.70
N MET A 130 7.48 -2.18 -9.59
CA MET A 130 8.90 -1.85 -9.44
C MET A 130 9.43 -1.08 -10.66
N LEU A 131 9.12 -1.55 -11.87
CA LEU A 131 9.54 -0.89 -13.11
C LEU A 131 9.07 0.57 -13.16
N TYR A 132 7.80 0.84 -12.84
CA TYR A 132 7.25 2.20 -12.82
C TYR A 132 7.91 3.06 -11.75
N ALA A 133 8.12 2.53 -10.55
CA ALA A 133 8.79 3.24 -9.46
C ALA A 133 10.24 3.61 -9.83
N VAL A 134 11.00 2.66 -10.37
CA VAL A 134 12.38 2.85 -10.81
C VAL A 134 12.47 3.88 -11.94
N LYS A 135 11.61 3.77 -12.95
CA LYS A 135 11.54 4.76 -14.05
C LYS A 135 11.16 6.16 -13.54
N ALA A 136 10.37 6.24 -12.47
CA ALA A 136 10.06 7.50 -11.79
C ALA A 136 11.21 8.00 -10.89
N GLY A 137 12.34 7.30 -10.82
CA GLY A 137 13.51 7.67 -10.01
C GLY A 137 13.39 7.28 -8.54
N TYR A 138 12.44 6.42 -8.17
CA TYR A 138 12.34 5.88 -6.81
C TYR A 138 13.26 4.68 -6.59
N GLY A 139 13.69 4.50 -5.35
CA GLY A 139 14.53 3.37 -4.93
C GLY A 139 13.85 2.02 -5.20
N PRO A 140 14.54 1.05 -5.84
CA PRO A 140 13.93 -0.24 -6.20
C PRO A 140 13.55 -1.10 -4.99
N LYS A 141 14.22 -0.90 -3.85
CA LYS A 141 13.96 -1.64 -2.60
C LYS A 141 12.66 -1.26 -1.90
N GLY A 142 11.97 -0.19 -2.30
CA GLY A 142 10.78 0.28 -1.60
C GLY A 142 9.70 -0.81 -1.46
N ILE A 143 9.30 -1.45 -2.55
CA ILE A 143 8.27 -2.50 -2.50
C ILE A 143 8.76 -3.74 -1.71
N VAL A 144 10.05 -4.09 -1.82
CA VAL A 144 10.67 -5.20 -1.07
C VAL A 144 10.58 -4.97 0.44
N GLU A 145 10.97 -3.78 0.90
CA GLU A 145 10.93 -3.40 2.32
C GLU A 145 9.51 -3.43 2.88
N PHE A 146 8.53 -3.00 2.09
CA PHE A 146 7.13 -3.04 2.47
C PHE A 146 6.63 -4.49 2.60
N MET A 147 6.91 -5.36 1.62
CA MET A 147 6.54 -6.79 1.69
C MET A 147 7.16 -7.47 2.92
N ARG A 148 8.42 -7.16 3.25
CA ARG A 148 9.07 -7.64 4.48
C ARG A 148 8.37 -7.12 5.75
N THR A 149 7.86 -5.88 5.73
CA THR A 149 7.10 -5.31 6.85
C THR A 149 5.78 -6.06 7.07
N LEU A 150 5.04 -6.36 6.00
CA LEU A 150 3.81 -7.17 6.08
C LEU A 150 4.10 -8.58 6.59
N LYS A 151 5.12 -9.26 6.06
CA LYS A 151 5.52 -10.59 6.52
C LYS A 151 5.95 -10.62 7.99
N LYS A 152 6.59 -9.55 8.46
CA LYS A 152 6.92 -9.41 9.88
C LYS A 152 5.66 -9.27 10.73
N LYS A 153 4.67 -8.50 10.26
CA LYS A 153 3.39 -8.33 10.94
C LYS A 153 2.62 -9.64 11.05
N GLU A 154 2.53 -10.41 9.97
CA GLU A 154 1.85 -11.70 9.91
C GLU A 154 2.41 -12.68 10.96
N LYS A 155 3.75 -12.77 11.05
CA LYS A 155 4.42 -13.62 12.06
C LYS A 155 4.12 -13.21 13.50
N LEU A 156 3.95 -11.92 13.76
CA LEU A 156 3.71 -11.37 15.10
C LEU A 156 2.26 -11.54 15.53
N LYS A 157 1.31 -11.46 14.59
CA LYS A 157 -0.12 -11.58 14.85
C LYS A 157 -0.65 -12.86 14.22
N ALA A 158 -0.22 -14.02 14.72
CA ALA A 158 -0.49 -15.38 14.22
C ALA A 158 -1.96 -15.76 13.88
N ILE A 159 -2.93 -14.85 14.01
CA ILE A 159 -4.38 -15.06 13.85
C ILE A 159 -5.10 -13.89 13.12
N GLU A 160 -4.46 -12.74 12.83
CA GLU A 160 -5.21 -11.56 12.34
C GLU A 160 -5.29 -11.48 10.80
N TYR A 161 -6.51 -11.34 10.27
CA TYR A 161 -6.80 -11.09 8.86
C TYR A 161 -6.12 -9.80 8.39
N HIS A 162 -5.30 -9.88 7.35
CA HIS A 162 -4.70 -8.71 6.71
C HIS A 162 -5.43 -8.42 5.40
N ALA A 163 -6.21 -7.34 5.36
CA ALA A 163 -7.02 -7.00 4.19
C ALA A 163 -6.18 -6.90 2.91
N PHE A 164 -4.97 -6.32 2.97
CA PHE A 164 -4.02 -6.31 1.85
C PHE A 164 -3.57 -7.71 1.44
N MET A 165 -3.15 -8.58 2.37
CA MET A 165 -2.67 -9.93 2.00
C MET A 165 -3.81 -10.87 1.60
N ALA A 166 -5.03 -10.59 2.03
CA ALA A 166 -6.23 -11.31 1.58
C ALA A 166 -6.51 -11.03 0.10
N SER A 167 -6.37 -9.77 -0.35
CA SER A 167 -6.52 -9.42 -1.76
C SER A 167 -5.25 -9.65 -2.59
N HIS A 168 -4.08 -9.62 -1.95
CA HIS A 168 -2.74 -9.80 -2.55
C HIS A 168 -1.94 -10.86 -1.79
N PRO A 169 -2.20 -12.15 -2.01
CA PRO A 169 -1.49 -13.21 -1.31
C PRO A 169 0.03 -13.09 -1.47
N ASP A 170 0.74 -12.91 -0.35
CA ASP A 170 2.20 -12.93 -0.36
C ASP A 170 2.72 -14.35 -0.62
N THR A 171 3.85 -14.44 -1.31
CA THR A 171 4.58 -15.70 -1.43
C THR A 171 6.07 -15.43 -1.32
N THR A 172 6.81 -16.38 -0.75
CA THR A 172 8.28 -16.33 -0.75
C THR A 172 8.86 -16.08 -2.15
N VAL A 173 8.20 -16.61 -3.20
CA VAL A 173 8.61 -16.43 -4.60
C VAL A 173 8.52 -14.96 -5.04
N ARG A 174 7.45 -14.25 -4.68
CA ARG A 174 7.29 -12.82 -4.99
C ARG A 174 8.40 -11.98 -4.38
N VAL A 175 8.66 -12.18 -3.09
CA VAL A 175 9.73 -11.46 -2.37
C VAL A 175 11.10 -11.75 -3.00
N MET A 176 11.43 -13.01 -3.28
CA MET A 176 12.70 -13.38 -3.91
C MET A 176 12.87 -12.73 -5.29
N LYS A 177 11.80 -12.70 -6.10
CA LYS A 177 11.83 -12.09 -7.43
C LYS A 177 12.01 -10.57 -7.36
N LEU A 178 11.29 -9.90 -6.46
CA LEU A 178 11.44 -8.47 -6.22
C LEU A 178 12.85 -8.13 -5.69
N GLU A 179 13.45 -8.98 -4.85
CA GLU A 179 14.82 -8.81 -4.37
C GLU A 179 15.84 -8.88 -5.51
N ASP A 180 15.78 -9.93 -6.34
CA ASP A 180 16.65 -10.09 -7.52
C ASP A 180 16.52 -8.91 -8.51
N MET A 181 15.29 -8.49 -8.80
CA MET A 181 15.04 -7.32 -9.64
C MET A 181 15.62 -6.04 -9.03
N ALA A 182 15.46 -5.85 -7.72
CA ALA A 182 15.96 -4.67 -7.05
C ALA A 182 17.50 -4.60 -7.09
N GLU A 183 18.17 -5.74 -6.87
CA GLU A 183 19.63 -5.86 -6.98
C GLU A 183 20.10 -5.56 -8.41
N SER A 184 19.39 -6.06 -9.42
CA SER A 184 19.68 -5.74 -10.82
C SER A 184 19.62 -4.23 -11.09
N TYR A 185 18.60 -3.52 -10.58
CA TYR A 185 18.49 -2.07 -10.76
C TYR A 185 19.54 -1.28 -9.99
N GLU A 186 19.91 -1.71 -8.78
CA GLU A 186 20.96 -1.08 -7.97
C GLU A 186 22.34 -1.23 -8.62
N SER A 187 22.64 -2.40 -9.20
CA SER A 187 23.92 -2.65 -9.88
C SER A 187 24.17 -1.71 -11.06
N ARG A 188 23.10 -1.18 -11.67
CA ARG A 188 23.16 -0.20 -12.78
C ARG A 188 23.44 1.25 -12.31
N GLN A 189 23.67 1.46 -11.01
CA GLN A 189 24.06 2.74 -10.40
C GLN A 189 23.14 3.94 -10.74
N GLY A 190 21.82 3.72 -10.75
CA GLY A 190 20.86 4.82 -10.90
C GLY A 190 20.84 5.74 -9.67
N ASN A 191 20.63 7.05 -9.89
CA ASN A 191 20.44 8.02 -8.82
C ASN A 191 18.99 7.96 -8.27
N TYR A 192 18.68 6.88 -7.57
CA TYR A 192 17.35 6.65 -7.02
C TYR A 192 17.14 7.38 -5.70
N LYS A 193 15.89 7.78 -5.43
CA LYS A 193 15.51 8.48 -4.21
C LYS A 193 14.52 7.66 -3.39
N THR A 194 14.76 7.56 -2.08
CA THR A 194 13.83 6.99 -1.10
C THR A 194 12.81 8.03 -0.63
N ARG A 195 13.29 9.25 -0.33
CA ARG A 195 12.51 10.39 0.20
C ARG A 195 11.79 10.08 1.52
N SER A 196 12.49 9.41 2.43
CA SER A 196 11.95 8.97 3.71
C SER A 196 11.57 10.13 4.63
N LYS A 197 12.36 11.21 4.64
CA LYS A 197 12.11 12.38 5.48
C LYS A 197 10.86 13.13 5.03
N GLU A 198 10.81 13.51 3.76
CA GLU A 198 9.69 14.27 3.19
C GLU A 198 8.38 13.51 3.32
N PHE A 199 8.43 12.19 3.13
CA PHE A 199 7.27 11.34 3.30
C PHE A 199 6.78 11.32 4.74
N LYS A 200 7.66 11.12 5.73
CA LYS A 200 7.29 11.15 7.15
C LYS A 200 6.74 12.51 7.57
N ASP A 201 7.36 13.61 7.11
CA ASP A 201 6.90 14.97 7.38
C ASP A 201 5.45 15.18 6.88
N GLN A 202 5.09 14.64 5.71
CA GLN A 202 3.73 14.71 5.17
C GLN A 202 2.70 13.88 5.95
N LEU A 203 3.14 12.83 6.67
CA LEU A 203 2.25 12.03 7.51
C LEU A 203 1.99 12.68 8.87
N ASN A 204 2.86 13.58 9.33
CA ASN A 204 2.75 14.17 10.66
C ASN A 204 1.43 14.93 10.84
N GLY A 205 0.65 14.56 11.85
CA GLY A 205 -0.65 15.15 12.16
C GLY A 205 -1.82 14.62 11.35
N LEU A 206 -1.61 13.67 10.44
CA LEU A 206 -2.71 12.96 9.78
C LEU A 206 -3.48 12.14 10.81
N THR A 207 -4.82 12.16 10.74
CA THR A 207 -5.66 11.26 11.55
C THR A 207 -5.34 9.81 11.19
N TYR A 208 -5.23 8.94 12.20
CA TYR A 208 -5.19 7.50 12.01
C TYR A 208 -6.62 6.96 12.04
N GLY A 209 -6.99 6.13 11.08
CA GLY A 209 -8.34 5.58 11.04
C GLY A 209 -9.42 6.56 10.54
N PRO A 210 -10.68 6.38 11.00
CA PRO A 210 -11.81 7.22 10.61
C PRO A 210 -11.59 8.71 10.89
N LYS A 211 -12.24 9.59 10.11
CA LYS A 211 -12.04 11.05 10.23
C LYS A 211 -12.38 11.62 11.61
N TRP A 212 -13.31 10.98 12.32
CA TRP A 212 -13.76 11.36 13.66
C TRP A 212 -12.90 10.79 14.79
N ASP A 213 -11.94 9.92 14.48
CA ASP A 213 -10.99 9.39 15.45
C ASP A 213 -10.01 10.50 15.90
N ASP A 214 -9.65 10.49 17.18
CA ASP A 214 -8.75 11.45 17.80
C ASP A 214 -7.28 11.04 17.65
N LYS A 215 -7.01 9.78 17.27
CA LYS A 215 -5.66 9.29 17.00
C LYS A 215 -4.99 10.02 15.85
N LYS A 216 -3.73 10.38 16.06
CA LYS A 216 -2.88 11.04 15.06
C LYS A 216 -1.60 10.27 14.82
N ILE A 217 -1.17 10.23 13.58
CA ILE A 217 0.21 9.90 13.24
C ILE A 217 1.08 11.05 13.72
N ARG A 218 2.09 10.75 14.54
CA ARG A 218 3.08 11.72 15.01
C ARG A 218 4.46 11.28 14.58
N ILE A 219 5.29 12.26 14.22
CA ILE A 219 6.70 12.03 13.94
C ILE A 219 7.50 12.61 15.09
N VAL A 220 8.23 11.75 15.80
CA VAL A 220 9.17 12.16 16.84
C VAL A 220 10.60 12.01 16.35
N ILE A 221 11.49 12.81 16.91
CA ILE A 221 12.92 12.77 16.61
C ILE A 221 13.60 11.96 17.70
N ALA A 222 14.33 10.91 17.33
CA ALA A 222 15.10 10.12 18.27
C ALA A 222 16.32 10.92 18.77
N HIS A 223 16.54 10.89 20.08
CA HIS A 223 17.72 11.47 20.71
C HIS A 223 18.84 10.44 20.87
N LYS A 224 20.07 10.92 21.03
CA LYS A 224 21.25 10.06 21.20
C LYS A 224 21.06 9.09 22.38
N GLY A 225 21.15 7.79 22.09
CA GLY A 225 21.01 6.71 23.08
C GLY A 225 19.57 6.35 23.45
N GLU A 226 18.58 7.03 22.85
CA GLU A 226 17.16 6.71 23.05
C GLU A 226 16.79 5.40 22.34
N THR A 227 16.00 4.56 22.99
CA THR A 227 15.49 3.31 22.43
C THR A 227 14.03 3.44 22.00
N LEU A 228 13.53 2.48 21.22
CA LEU A 228 12.10 2.41 20.90
C LEU A 228 11.22 2.23 22.16
N ARG A 229 11.75 1.65 23.23
CA ARG A 229 11.04 1.51 24.52
C ARG A 229 10.90 2.86 25.21
N ASP A 230 11.95 3.68 25.20
CA ASP A 230 11.91 5.03 25.75
C ASP A 230 10.92 5.91 24.98
N ILE A 231 10.92 5.82 23.65
CA ILE A 231 9.95 6.54 22.82
C ILE A 231 8.52 6.06 23.09
N ALA A 232 8.30 4.75 23.20
CA ALA A 232 6.98 4.19 23.49
C ALA A 232 6.46 4.62 24.88
N GLU A 233 7.33 4.67 25.89
CA GLU A 233 7.00 5.22 27.20
C GLU A 233 6.60 6.69 27.09
N LYS A 234 7.46 7.52 26.48
CA LYS A 234 7.26 8.97 26.34
C LYS A 234 5.99 9.34 25.57
N THR A 235 5.67 8.58 24.52
CA THR A 235 4.61 8.95 23.57
C THR A 235 3.32 8.17 23.75
N MET A 236 3.36 7.01 24.42
CA MET A 236 2.21 6.11 24.56
C MET A 236 1.99 5.64 26.00
N GLY A 237 2.83 6.07 26.96
CA GLY A 237 2.76 5.69 28.37
C GLY A 237 2.95 4.19 28.62
N ASN A 238 3.52 3.46 27.67
CA ASN A 238 3.66 2.02 27.76
C ASN A 238 4.88 1.53 26.94
N PRO A 239 5.97 1.06 27.59
CA PRO A 239 7.18 0.69 26.88
C PRO A 239 7.04 -0.66 26.18
N VAL A 240 6.02 -1.46 26.55
CA VAL A 240 5.67 -2.71 25.86
C VAL A 240 5.14 -2.41 24.46
N LYS A 241 4.68 -1.19 24.15
CA LYS A 241 4.27 -0.83 22.78
C LYS A 241 5.46 -0.56 21.83
N ALA A 242 6.71 -0.74 22.27
CA ALA A 242 7.89 -0.58 21.42
C ALA A 242 7.87 -1.47 20.16
N TRP A 243 7.28 -2.67 20.23
CA TRP A 243 7.14 -3.54 19.06
C TRP A 243 6.20 -2.95 18.00
N ASN A 244 5.16 -2.21 18.41
CA ASN A 244 4.30 -1.48 17.47
C ASN A 244 5.09 -0.40 16.75
N LEU A 245 5.92 0.36 17.49
CA LEU A 245 6.79 1.37 16.89
C LEU A 245 7.81 0.74 15.94
N ALA A 246 8.40 -0.38 16.32
CA ALA A 246 9.32 -1.13 15.47
C ALA A 246 8.62 -1.51 14.15
N LEU A 247 7.41 -2.04 14.21
CA LEU A 247 6.65 -2.43 13.03
C LEU A 247 6.28 -1.22 12.15
N LEU A 248 5.74 -0.16 12.74
CA LEU A 248 5.40 1.09 12.03
C LEU A 248 6.61 1.69 11.30
N ASN A 249 7.81 1.52 11.87
CA ASN A 249 9.03 2.12 11.34
C ASN A 249 9.89 1.17 10.50
N GLY A 250 9.45 -0.08 10.27
CA GLY A 250 10.24 -1.08 9.55
C GLY A 250 11.53 -1.47 10.27
N LEU A 251 11.57 -1.32 11.60
CA LEU A 251 12.73 -1.59 12.46
C LEU A 251 12.54 -2.88 13.25
N ARG A 252 13.60 -3.38 13.90
CA ARG A 252 13.51 -4.35 15.00
C ARG A 252 13.31 -3.60 16.31
N GLU A 253 12.75 -4.27 17.32
CA GLU A 253 12.54 -3.64 18.64
C GLU A 253 13.86 -3.22 19.29
N ASP A 254 14.91 -4.01 19.06
CA ASP A 254 16.28 -3.80 19.54
C ASP A 254 17.16 -3.01 18.56
N SER A 255 16.59 -2.45 17.48
CA SER A 255 17.36 -1.63 16.54
C SER A 255 17.90 -0.40 17.26
N PRO A 256 19.22 -0.12 17.19
CA PRO A 256 19.75 1.14 17.67
C PRO A 256 19.15 2.28 16.84
N LEU A 257 18.85 3.40 17.50
CA LEU A 257 18.34 4.60 16.84
C LEU A 257 19.48 5.59 16.63
N GLU A 258 19.49 6.21 15.46
CA GLU A 258 20.40 7.31 15.16
C GLU A 258 19.86 8.62 15.74
N GLU A 259 20.75 9.49 16.20
CA GLU A 259 20.37 10.83 16.62
C GLU A 259 19.77 11.60 15.44
N GLY A 260 18.59 12.18 15.62
CA GLY A 260 17.86 12.86 14.56
C GLY A 260 16.96 11.94 13.72
N GLN A 261 16.94 10.63 13.98
CA GLN A 261 16.10 9.69 13.24
C GLN A 261 14.62 9.97 13.49
N LEU A 262 13.84 10.03 12.41
CA LEU A 262 12.39 10.24 12.49
C LEU A 262 11.67 8.93 12.79
N ILE A 263 10.93 8.88 13.90
CA ILE A 263 10.15 7.74 14.35
C ILE A 263 8.67 8.09 14.28
N LYS A 264 7.91 7.31 13.51
CA LYS A 264 6.44 7.37 13.47
C LYS A 264 5.87 6.73 14.73
N THR A 265 4.91 7.41 15.34
CA THR A 265 4.08 6.89 16.42
C THR A 265 2.60 7.15 16.09
N ILE A 266 1.71 6.44 16.79
CA ILE A 266 0.26 6.69 16.75
C ILE A 266 -0.16 6.94 18.19
N ALA A 267 -0.70 8.12 18.47
CA ALA A 267 -1.12 8.51 19.81
C ALA A 267 -2.44 9.28 19.74
N ASP A 268 -3.23 9.15 20.80
CA ASP A 268 -4.40 9.98 21.04
C ASP A 268 -3.96 11.45 21.21
N THR A 269 -4.85 12.39 20.95
CA THR A 269 -4.54 13.83 21.09
C THR A 269 -4.60 14.36 22.52
N ASN A 270 -4.98 13.53 23.49
CA ASN A 270 -5.20 13.90 24.90
C ASN A 270 -4.01 13.59 25.79
#